data_AF-A0AAU6P4V7-F1
#
_entry.id   AF-A0AAU6P4V7-F1
#
_cell.length_a   1.000
_cell.length_b   1.000
_cell.length_c   1.000
_cell.angle_alpha   90.00
_cell.angle_beta   90.00
_cell.angle_gamma   90.00
#
_symmetry.space_group_name_H-M   'P 1'
#
loop_
_entity.id
_entity.type
_entity.pdbx_description
1 polymer ?
#
loop_
_entity_poly.entity_id
_entity_poly.type
_entity_poly.pdbx_seq_one_letter_code
_entity_poly.pdbx_strand_id
1 'polypeptide(L)'
;MIRKLHPIFKKRVTIKVLIIVLFTQFIFIHSTNAQNKNNCPEEYSIQTTRLDGFKPNIDDIKLNWDFSKTSKRSNLKLEIVIQPLNGCWNELDGTKRSEARTHTITNLNNKPTNSMIITYQDLMSKCFKWKATLISDNCSESTEWKFESIYKK
;
A
#
# COMPACT_ATOMS: atom_id res chain seq x y z
N MET A 1 33.56 42.86 -64.35
CA MET A 1 32.15 42.40 -64.27
C MET A 1 32.16 40.92 -63.90
N ILE A 2 31.77 40.57 -62.67
CA ILE A 2 31.14 39.31 -62.20
C ILE A 2 30.78 39.55 -60.73
N ARG A 3 29.48 39.43 -60.43
CA ARG A 3 28.86 39.54 -59.10
C ARG A 3 28.88 38.19 -58.37
N LYS A 4 28.64 38.26 -57.05
CA LYS A 4 27.97 37.30 -56.12
C LYS A 4 28.91 36.82 -55.00
N LEU A 5 28.53 36.62 -53.74
CA LEU A 5 27.26 36.72 -53.01
C LEU A 5 27.58 36.71 -51.50
N HIS A 6 26.79 37.41 -50.69
CA HIS A 6 26.76 37.44 -49.23
C HIS A 6 26.60 36.04 -48.59
N PRO A 7 27.11 35.80 -47.36
CA PRO A 7 26.55 34.77 -46.49
C PRO A 7 25.87 35.38 -45.25
N ILE A 8 24.60 35.76 -45.40
CA ILE A 8 23.66 35.97 -44.29
C ILE A 8 23.09 34.59 -43.92
N PHE A 9 23.86 33.66 -43.33
CA PHE A 9 23.25 32.34 -43.01
C PHE A 9 23.86 31.52 -41.86
N LYS A 10 24.80 32.04 -41.06
CA LYS A 10 25.42 31.25 -39.98
C LYS A 10 24.94 31.53 -38.55
N LYS A 11 24.10 32.54 -38.32
CA LYS A 11 23.74 32.99 -36.96
C LYS A 11 22.56 32.25 -36.28
N ARG A 12 21.86 31.34 -36.97
CA ARG A 12 20.64 30.68 -36.43
C ARG A 12 20.86 29.29 -35.82
N VAL A 13 22.01 28.64 -36.04
CA VAL A 13 22.23 27.25 -35.60
C VAL A 13 22.79 27.16 -34.18
N THR A 14 23.60 28.14 -33.75
CA THR A 14 24.25 28.13 -32.43
C THR A 14 23.31 28.31 -31.24
N ILE A 15 22.15 28.95 -31.43
CA ILE A 15 21.17 29.21 -30.36
C ILE A 15 20.40 27.94 -29.95
N LYS A 16 20.17 27.00 -30.89
CA LYS A 16 19.39 25.78 -30.58
C LYS A 16 20.18 24.75 -29.76
N VAL A 17 21.50 24.69 -29.93
CA VAL A 17 22.35 23.72 -29.22
C VAL A 17 22.55 24.12 -27.75
N LEU A 18 22.56 25.42 -27.45
CA LEU A 18 22.79 25.93 -26.10
C LEU A 18 21.63 25.63 -25.13
N ILE A 19 20.39 25.54 -25.63
CA ILE A 19 19.19 25.29 -24.81
C ILE A 19 19.09 23.80 -24.40
N ILE A 20 19.60 22.88 -25.22
CA ILE A 20 19.54 21.44 -24.95
C ILE A 20 20.51 21.04 -23.82
N VAL A 21 21.65 21.72 -23.71
CA VAL A 21 22.66 21.44 -22.66
C VAL A 21 22.23 21.95 -21.27
N LEU A 22 21.39 23.00 -21.21
CA LEU A 22 20.86 23.52 -19.95
C LEU A 22 19.71 22.66 -19.38
N PHE A 23 18.97 21.93 -20.23
CA PHE A 23 17.88 21.05 -19.76
C PHE A 23 18.35 19.70 -19.21
N THR A 24 19.53 19.21 -19.60
CA THR A 24 20.03 17.91 -19.12
C THR A 24 20.63 17.94 -17.72
N GLN A 25 20.96 19.13 -17.18
CA GLN A 25 21.47 19.26 -15.80
C GLN A 25 20.38 19.32 -14.73
N PHE A 26 19.11 19.60 -15.10
CA PHE A 26 18.01 19.64 -14.14
C PHE A 26 17.44 18.26 -13.78
N ILE A 27 17.79 17.20 -14.51
CA ILE A 27 17.26 15.85 -14.26
C ILE A 27 18.11 15.09 -13.22
N PHE A 28 19.31 15.57 -12.88
CA PHE A 28 20.26 14.82 -12.04
C PHE A 28 20.30 15.25 -10.56
N ILE A 29 19.48 16.21 -10.13
CA ILE A 29 19.50 16.64 -8.73
C ILE A 29 18.19 16.28 -8.04
N HIS A 30 18.33 15.39 -7.04
CA HIS A 30 17.37 14.98 -6.00
C HIS A 30 16.55 13.71 -6.26
N SER A 31 17.20 12.56 -6.12
CA SER A 31 16.56 11.39 -5.51
C SER A 31 17.52 10.63 -4.60
N THR A 32 18.25 11.33 -3.73
CA THR A 32 18.70 10.71 -2.48
C THR A 32 17.50 10.64 -1.55
N ASN A 33 16.61 9.68 -1.80
CA ASN A 33 15.72 9.20 -0.75
C ASN A 33 16.64 8.61 0.32
N ALA A 34 16.96 9.41 1.34
CA ALA A 34 17.42 8.89 2.60
C ALA A 34 16.37 7.89 3.05
N GLN A 35 16.65 6.59 2.88
CA GLN A 35 15.86 5.55 3.51
C GLN A 35 16.04 5.77 5.00
N ASN A 36 15.09 6.48 5.60
CA ASN A 36 14.91 6.52 7.02
C ASN A 36 14.78 5.05 7.41
N LYS A 37 15.81 4.48 8.06
CA LYS A 37 15.77 3.09 8.55
C LYS A 37 14.61 3.04 9.53
N ASN A 38 13.44 2.62 9.05
CA ASN A 38 12.30 2.39 9.91
C ASN A 38 12.75 1.29 10.88
N ASN A 39 12.75 1.58 12.17
CA ASN A 39 13.01 0.58 13.20
C ASN A 39 11.84 -0.42 13.35
N CYS A 40 10.99 -0.50 12.32
CA CYS A 40 9.87 -1.40 12.28
C CYS A 40 10.36 -2.83 12.08
N PRO A 41 9.74 -3.82 12.75
CA PRO A 41 10.10 -5.20 12.52
C PRO A 41 9.76 -5.60 11.08
N GLU A 42 10.71 -6.21 10.36
CA GLU A 42 10.54 -6.59 8.95
C GLU A 42 10.10 -8.06 8.77
N GLU A 43 10.32 -8.90 9.79
CA GLU A 43 10.04 -10.35 9.73
C GLU A 43 8.66 -10.71 10.27
N TYR A 44 7.61 -10.39 9.53
CA TYR A 44 6.23 -10.76 9.86
C TYR A 44 5.43 -11.13 8.62
N SER A 45 4.30 -11.83 8.79
CA SER A 45 3.37 -12.07 7.70
C SER A 45 1.93 -11.83 8.13
N ILE A 46 1.14 -11.22 7.24
CA ILE A 46 -0.30 -11.02 7.42
C ILE A 46 -1.00 -11.36 6.11
N GLN A 47 -1.83 -12.38 6.15
CA GLN A 47 -2.44 -12.98 4.97
C GLN A 47 -3.90 -13.35 5.23
N THR A 48 -4.68 -13.41 4.17
CA THR A 48 -6.07 -13.85 4.19
C THR A 48 -6.19 -15.22 3.54
N THR A 49 -7.11 -16.02 4.07
CA THR A 49 -7.49 -17.32 3.54
C THR A 49 -9.01 -17.41 3.52
N ARG A 50 -9.58 -18.01 2.47
CA ARG A 50 -11.02 -18.24 2.37
C ARG A 50 -11.40 -19.52 3.11
N LEU A 51 -12.53 -19.48 3.81
CA LEU A 51 -13.18 -20.61 4.45
C LEU A 51 -14.60 -20.73 3.91
N ASP A 52 -15.16 -21.93 3.92
CA ASP A 52 -16.58 -22.11 3.62
C ASP A 52 -17.42 -21.37 4.68
N GLY A 53 -18.23 -20.41 4.23
CA GLY A 53 -19.12 -19.67 5.10
C GLY A 53 -20.47 -20.36 5.28
N PHE A 54 -21.38 -19.67 5.95
CA PHE A 54 -22.69 -20.23 6.33
C PHE A 54 -23.62 -20.58 5.15
N LYS A 55 -23.31 -20.11 3.93
CA LYS A 55 -24.06 -20.37 2.70
C LYS A 55 -23.11 -20.77 1.57
N PRO A 56 -23.55 -21.60 0.61
CA PRO A 56 -22.69 -22.11 -0.47
C PRO A 56 -21.94 -21.03 -1.27
N ASN A 57 -22.54 -19.85 -1.43
CA ASN A 57 -22.01 -18.73 -2.23
C ASN A 57 -21.36 -17.62 -1.38
N ILE A 58 -21.19 -17.86 -0.08
CA ILE A 58 -20.63 -16.91 0.88
C ILE A 58 -19.45 -17.59 1.57
N ASP A 59 -18.27 -17.03 1.38
CA ASP A 59 -17.04 -17.39 2.07
C ASP A 59 -16.88 -16.56 3.34
N ASP A 60 -16.33 -17.18 4.38
CA ASP A 60 -15.75 -16.42 5.48
C ASP A 60 -14.28 -16.13 5.17
N ILE A 61 -13.79 -14.95 5.55
CA ILE A 61 -12.40 -14.56 5.34
C ILE A 61 -11.65 -14.69 6.66
N LYS A 62 -10.69 -15.61 6.72
CA LYS A 62 -9.77 -15.75 7.86
C LYS A 62 -8.52 -14.92 7.61
N LEU A 63 -8.33 -13.88 8.41
CA LEU A 63 -7.12 -13.07 8.42
C LEU A 63 -6.16 -13.62 9.47
N ASN A 64 -5.02 -14.12 9.02
CA ASN A 64 -3.97 -14.71 9.84
C ASN A 64 -2.78 -13.76 9.92
N TRP A 65 -2.13 -13.72 11.08
CA TRP A 65 -0.84 -13.05 11.25
C TRP A 65 0.16 -13.96 11.94
N ASP A 66 1.43 -13.79 11.59
CA ASP A 66 2.54 -14.52 12.19
C ASP A 66 3.74 -13.59 12.42
N PHE A 67 4.07 -13.39 13.70
CA PHE A 67 5.22 -12.67 14.21
C PHE A 67 6.23 -13.59 14.91
N SER A 68 6.15 -14.91 14.69
CA SER A 68 7.00 -15.89 15.37
C SER A 68 8.49 -15.65 15.16
N LYS A 69 8.87 -15.16 13.98
CA LYS A 69 10.26 -14.79 13.61
C LYS A 69 10.62 -13.36 13.97
N THR A 70 9.64 -12.52 14.26
CA THR A 70 9.85 -11.10 14.55
C THR A 70 10.71 -10.92 15.80
N SER A 71 11.82 -10.18 15.68
CA SER A 71 12.60 -9.73 16.83
C SER A 71 11.93 -8.51 17.50
N LYS A 72 12.10 -8.35 18.83
CA LYS A 72 11.62 -7.18 19.61
C LYS A 72 10.09 -6.94 19.56
N ARG A 73 9.31 -7.95 19.92
CA ARG A 73 7.82 -7.90 19.99
C ARG A 73 7.25 -7.24 21.25
N SER A 74 8.07 -6.88 22.24
CA SER A 74 7.61 -6.56 23.61
C SER A 74 6.63 -5.40 23.73
N ASN A 75 6.68 -4.42 22.82
CA ASN A 75 5.77 -3.28 22.76
C ASN A 75 5.07 -3.17 21.38
N LEU A 76 5.14 -4.21 20.57
CA LEU A 76 4.54 -4.21 19.23
C LEU A 76 3.03 -4.44 19.34
N LYS A 77 2.27 -3.54 18.72
CA LYS A 77 0.83 -3.65 18.52
C LYS A 77 0.55 -3.83 17.04
N LEU A 78 -0.43 -4.66 16.72
CA LEU A 78 -0.97 -4.80 15.39
C LEU A 78 -2.38 -4.22 15.39
N GLU A 79 -2.63 -3.20 14.57
CA GLU A 79 -3.97 -2.68 14.32
C GLU A 79 -4.44 -3.14 12.94
N ILE A 80 -5.60 -3.79 12.88
CA ILE A 80 -6.23 -4.16 11.61
C ILE A 80 -7.45 -3.27 11.41
N VAL A 81 -7.42 -2.48 10.34
CA VAL A 81 -8.54 -1.61 9.97
C VAL A 81 -9.30 -2.27 8.84
N ILE A 82 -10.62 -2.46 9.03
CA ILE A 82 -11.53 -3.06 8.05
C ILE A 82 -12.57 -2.02 7.66
N GLN A 83 -12.69 -1.73 6.36
CA GLN A 83 -13.67 -0.81 5.80
C GLN A 83 -14.66 -1.58 4.92
N PRO A 84 -15.91 -1.79 5.38
CA PRO A 84 -16.98 -2.36 4.57
C PRO A 84 -17.32 -1.46 3.38
N LEU A 85 -17.60 -2.07 2.23
CA LEU A 85 -17.92 -1.37 0.98
C LEU A 85 -19.35 -1.65 0.54
N ASN A 86 -19.97 -0.74 -0.22
CA ASN A 86 -21.33 -0.92 -0.74
C ASN A 86 -21.40 -1.88 -1.93
N GLY A 87 -20.32 -1.94 -2.71
CA GLY A 87 -20.22 -2.75 -3.91
C GLY A 87 -18.79 -3.19 -4.15
N CYS A 88 -18.64 -4.30 -4.86
CA CYS A 88 -17.36 -5.00 -5.04
C CYS A 88 -16.70 -4.68 -6.39
N TRP A 89 -17.42 -4.02 -7.30
CA TRP A 89 -16.98 -3.75 -8.67
C TRP A 89 -15.85 -2.71 -8.78
N ASN A 90 -15.72 -1.82 -7.80
CA ASN A 90 -14.66 -0.81 -7.73
C ASN A 90 -13.53 -1.19 -6.77
N GLU A 91 -13.51 -2.44 -6.26
CA GLU A 91 -12.46 -2.97 -5.38
C GLU A 91 -12.04 -1.99 -4.27
N LEU A 92 -10.80 -1.49 -4.28
CA LEU A 92 -10.26 -0.55 -3.28
C LEU A 92 -10.96 0.82 -3.30
N ASP A 93 -11.53 1.22 -4.44
CA ASP A 93 -12.22 2.49 -4.67
C ASP A 93 -13.74 2.38 -4.46
N GLY A 94 -14.21 1.24 -3.94
CA GLY A 94 -15.61 1.07 -3.55
C GLY A 94 -16.07 2.15 -2.57
N THR A 95 -17.32 2.60 -2.72
CA THR A 95 -17.94 3.52 -1.78
C THR A 95 -18.08 2.84 -0.42
N LYS A 96 -17.71 3.54 0.65
CA LYS A 96 -17.83 3.07 2.03
C LYS A 96 -19.29 2.79 2.36
N ARG A 97 -19.57 1.63 2.96
CA ARG A 97 -20.92 1.26 3.42
C ARG A 97 -21.22 1.77 4.83
N SER A 98 -20.24 1.67 5.71
CA SER A 98 -20.33 2.04 7.12
C SER A 98 -18.99 2.60 7.58
N GLU A 99 -18.88 2.97 8.85
CA GLU A 99 -17.58 3.28 9.46
C GLU A 99 -16.64 2.08 9.41
N ALA A 100 -15.33 2.37 9.41
CA ALA A 100 -14.30 1.37 9.51
C ALA A 100 -14.24 0.81 10.93
N ARG A 101 -13.93 -0.48 11.05
CA ARG A 101 -13.70 -1.15 12.33
C ARG A 101 -12.21 -1.37 12.53
N THR A 102 -11.71 -1.01 13.70
CA THR A 102 -10.31 -1.20 14.08
C THR A 102 -10.21 -2.29 15.14
N HIS A 103 -9.42 -3.31 14.85
CA HIS A 103 -9.09 -4.38 15.79
C HIS A 103 -7.63 -4.19 16.23
N THR A 104 -7.44 -3.88 17.51
CA THR A 104 -6.09 -3.72 18.09
C THR A 104 -5.68 -5.00 18.81
N ILE A 105 -4.64 -5.65 18.29
CA ILE A 105 -4.01 -6.82 18.87
C ILE A 105 -2.78 -6.35 19.65
N THR A 106 -2.82 -6.62 20.95
CA THR A 106 -1.70 -6.37 21.87
C THR A 106 -1.07 -7.70 22.30
N ASN A 107 0.11 -7.63 22.91
CA ASN A 107 0.81 -8.79 23.45
C ASN A 107 1.20 -9.85 22.39
N LEU A 108 1.80 -9.39 21.29
CA LEU A 108 2.37 -10.25 20.25
C LEU A 108 3.58 -11.09 20.73
N ASN A 109 4.10 -10.82 21.94
CA ASN A 109 5.07 -11.68 22.61
C ASN A 109 4.49 -13.06 22.93
N ASN A 110 3.32 -13.09 23.58
CA ASN A 110 2.73 -14.34 24.08
C ASN A 110 1.93 -15.07 23.00
N LYS A 111 1.35 -14.33 22.05
CA LYS A 111 0.55 -14.88 20.95
C LYS A 111 1.05 -14.30 19.62
N PRO A 112 2.26 -14.70 19.18
CA PRO A 112 2.86 -14.16 17.96
C PRO A 112 2.11 -14.58 16.70
N THR A 113 1.44 -15.72 16.73
CA THR A 113 0.68 -16.26 15.61
C THR A 113 -0.77 -16.42 16.04
N ASN A 114 -1.69 -15.81 15.30
CA ASN A 114 -3.12 -15.93 15.57
C ASN A 114 -3.93 -15.52 14.33
N SER A 115 -5.25 -15.56 14.44
CA SER A 115 -6.15 -15.23 13.35
C SER A 115 -7.46 -14.64 13.84
N MET A 116 -8.17 -13.94 12.97
CA MET A 116 -9.57 -13.58 13.16
C MET A 116 -10.38 -13.94 11.91
N ILE A 117 -11.64 -14.30 12.12
CA ILE A 117 -12.59 -14.61 11.05
C ILE A 117 -13.45 -13.37 10.83
N ILE A 118 -13.63 -13.01 9.57
CA ILE A 118 -14.48 -11.91 9.12
C ILE A 118 -15.60 -12.53 8.30
N THR A 119 -16.83 -12.38 8.78
CA THR A 119 -18.02 -12.96 8.16
C THR A 119 -18.87 -11.89 7.47
N TYR A 120 -19.82 -12.34 6.64
CA TYR A 120 -20.86 -11.48 6.11
C TYR A 120 -21.68 -10.81 7.24
N GLN A 121 -22.04 -11.57 8.28
CA GLN A 121 -22.83 -11.07 9.41
C GLN A 121 -22.09 -9.96 10.16
N ASP A 122 -20.77 -10.05 10.29
CA ASP A 122 -19.98 -9.04 10.98
C ASP A 122 -20.12 -7.70 10.28
N LEU A 123 -19.83 -7.64 8.97
CA LEU A 123 -19.74 -6.38 8.23
C LEU A 123 -21.06 -5.94 7.61
N MET A 124 -22.06 -6.83 7.57
CA MET A 124 -23.30 -6.68 6.81
C MET A 124 -23.05 -6.25 5.36
N SER A 125 -21.92 -6.70 4.77
CA SER A 125 -21.43 -6.34 3.45
C SER A 125 -20.87 -7.56 2.71
N LYS A 126 -20.93 -7.51 1.37
CA LYS A 126 -20.38 -8.56 0.49
C LYS A 126 -18.87 -8.45 0.28
N CYS A 127 -18.27 -7.30 0.56
CA CYS A 127 -16.86 -7.05 0.35
C CYS A 127 -16.37 -5.91 1.23
N PHE A 128 -15.06 -5.90 1.44
CA PHE A 128 -14.39 -4.93 2.29
C PHE A 128 -12.97 -4.72 1.79
N LYS A 129 -12.37 -3.62 2.24
CA LYS A 129 -10.92 -3.46 2.18
C LYS A 129 -10.34 -3.44 3.57
N TRP A 130 -9.11 -3.91 3.71
CA TRP A 130 -8.43 -3.94 4.99
C TRP A 130 -6.96 -3.52 4.85
N LYS A 131 -6.39 -3.00 5.92
CA LYS A 131 -4.95 -2.79 6.05
C LYS A 131 -4.52 -3.12 7.47
N ALA A 132 -3.25 -3.43 7.64
CA ALA A 132 -2.63 -3.62 8.94
C ALA A 132 -1.66 -2.47 9.23
N THR A 133 -1.59 -2.04 10.48
CA THR A 133 -0.64 -1.06 10.97
C THR A 133 0.11 -1.64 12.16
N LEU A 134 1.44 -1.70 12.05
CA LEU A 134 2.34 -2.04 13.13
C LEU A 134 2.71 -0.79 13.89
N ILE A 135 2.53 -0.83 15.21
CA ILE A 135 2.79 0.31 16.09
C ILE A 135 3.69 -0.15 17.23
N SER A 136 4.77 0.57 17.45
CA SER A 136 5.64 0.47 18.63
C SER A 136 6.14 1.86 19.01
N ASP A 137 6.88 1.97 20.11
CA ASP A 137 7.34 3.26 20.65
C ASP A 137 8.11 4.12 19.62
N ASN A 138 8.82 3.48 18.69
CA ASN A 138 9.68 4.14 17.70
C ASN A 138 9.34 3.80 16.24
N CYS A 139 8.19 3.18 15.99
CA CYS A 139 7.80 2.75 14.65
C CYS A 139 6.28 2.78 14.49
N SER A 140 5.84 3.29 13.34
CA SER A 140 4.47 3.15 12.85
C SER A 140 4.51 2.89 11.34
N GLU A 141 4.21 1.66 10.93
CA GLU A 141 4.21 1.26 9.53
C GLU A 141 2.88 0.61 9.16
N SER A 142 2.34 0.97 8.00
CA SER A 142 1.10 0.40 7.49
C SER A 142 1.33 -0.40 6.23
N THR A 143 0.67 -1.55 6.11
CA THR A 143 0.55 -2.23 4.83
C THR A 143 -0.30 -1.40 3.87
N GLU A 144 -0.15 -1.67 2.59
CA GLU A 144 -1.13 -1.24 1.60
C GLU A 144 -2.52 -1.79 1.91
N TRP A 145 -3.55 -1.11 1.41
CA TRP A 145 -4.91 -1.62 1.46
C TRP A 145 -5.06 -2.83 0.54
N LYS A 146 -5.72 -3.87 1.04
CA LYS A 146 -6.08 -5.07 0.29
C LYS A 146 -7.59 -5.19 0.21
N PHE A 147 -8.09 -5.70 -0.92
CA PHE A 147 -9.51 -5.90 -1.17
C PHE A 147 -9.90 -7.36 -0.98
N GLU A 148 -11.08 -7.61 -0.40
CA GLU A 148 -11.66 -8.94 -0.23
C GLU A 148 -13.14 -8.96 -0.59
N SER A 149 -13.55 -10.03 -1.28
CA SER A 149 -14.96 -10.36 -1.53
C SER A 149 -15.31 -11.63 -0.76
N ILE A 150 -16.39 -11.54 0.01
CA ILE A 150 -17.01 -12.65 0.75
C ILE A 150 -17.89 -13.47 -0.21
N TYR A 151 -18.39 -12.90 -1.30
CA TYR A 151 -19.14 -13.68 -2.29
C TYR A 151 -18.20 -14.43 -3.22
N LYS A 152 -18.49 -15.73 -3.44
CA LYS A 152 -17.84 -16.54 -4.49
C LYS A 152 -18.17 -15.93 -5.86
N LYS A 153 -17.14 -15.74 -6.68
CA LYS A 153 -17.29 -15.31 -8.09
C LYS A 153 -17.81 -16.46 -8.95
#